data_AF-A0A1G8Z856-F1
#
_entry.id   AF-A0A1G8Z856-F1
#
_cell.length_a   1.000
_cell.length_b   1.000
_cell.length_c   1.000
_cell.angle_alpha   90.00
_cell.angle_beta   90.00
_cell.angle_gamma   90.00
#
_symmetry.space_group_name_H-M   'P 1'
#
loop_
_entity.id
_entity.type
_entity.pdbx_description
1 polymer ?
#
loop_
_entity_poly.entity_id
_entity_poly.type
_entity_poly.pdbx_seq_one_letter_code
_entity_poly.pdbx_strand_id
1 'polypeptide(L)'
;MCNLYSITTNQAAIAGLFRRMNRYVGNLAPMPGVFPDYPAPVVRNADDAEEMVLMRWGMPPPPRTGGPPVTNIRNTSSPHWRGWLKPEHRCLVPANSFAEYAPEPNPETGKKDVVWFALDDSRPLFCFAGIWTEFRGDRGTKSKPIPGPHLVYGFLTTSANAVVEPIQRPCR
;
A
#
# COMPACT_ATOMS: atom_id res chain seq x y z
N MET A 1 6.93 9.85 2.34
CA MET A 1 6.22 9.04 1.35
C MET A 1 6.61 7.59 1.53
N CYS A 2 5.73 6.77 2.10
CA CYS A 2 6.03 5.36 2.30
C CYS A 2 6.10 4.64 0.95
N ASN A 3 7.29 4.14 0.58
CA ASN A 3 7.49 3.32 -0.61
C ASN A 3 7.98 1.92 -0.28
N LEU A 4 7.89 1.53 1.00
CA LEU A 4 8.25 0.22 1.51
C LEU A 4 7.48 -0.01 2.81
N TYR A 5 6.85 -1.15 2.96
CA TYR A 5 6.25 -1.56 4.22
C TYR A 5 6.41 -3.06 4.45
N SER A 6 6.06 -3.54 5.64
CA SER A 6 6.12 -4.96 5.97
C SER A 6 4.78 -5.48 6.48
N ILE A 7 4.51 -6.75 6.22
CA ILE A 7 3.41 -7.52 6.81
C ILE A 7 3.94 -8.92 7.10
N THR A 8 4.29 -9.15 8.37
CA THR A 8 4.92 -10.40 8.84
C THR A 8 3.96 -11.25 9.66
N THR A 9 2.76 -10.75 9.93
CA THR A 9 1.74 -11.46 10.72
C THR A 9 0.98 -12.46 9.86
N ASN A 10 0.54 -13.56 10.47
CA ASN A 10 -0.25 -14.58 9.79
C ASN A 10 -1.68 -14.11 9.47
N GLN A 11 -2.37 -14.88 8.62
CA GLN A 11 -3.74 -14.55 8.21
C GLN A 11 -4.75 -14.58 9.35
N ALA A 12 -4.57 -15.48 10.32
CA ALA A 12 -5.49 -15.60 11.46
C ALA A 12 -5.52 -14.33 12.31
N ALA A 13 -4.37 -13.70 12.52
CA ALA A 13 -4.27 -12.44 13.24
C ALA A 13 -4.89 -11.29 12.44
N ILE A 14 -4.71 -11.25 11.12
CA ILE A 14 -5.39 -10.28 10.26
C ILE A 14 -6.90 -10.49 10.32
N ALA A 15 -7.36 -11.74 10.21
CA ALA A 15 -8.77 -12.09 10.27
C ALA A 15 -9.42 -11.73 11.61
N GLY A 16 -8.69 -11.90 12.72
CA GLY A 16 -9.15 -11.54 14.06
C GLY A 16 -9.46 -10.05 14.25
N LEU A 17 -9.02 -9.17 13.35
CA LEU A 17 -9.39 -7.75 13.36
C LEU A 17 -10.76 -7.47 12.74
N PHE A 18 -11.36 -8.44 12.01
CA PHE A 18 -12.59 -8.25 11.24
C PHE A 18 -13.70 -9.15 11.76
N ARG A 19 -14.94 -8.66 11.70
CA ARG A 19 -16.10 -9.38 12.24
C ARG A 19 -16.54 -10.53 11.33
N ARG A 20 -16.42 -10.37 10.01
CA ARG A 20 -16.91 -11.37 9.03
C ARG A 20 -15.93 -11.48 7.86
N MET A 21 -15.04 -12.47 7.89
CA MET A 21 -14.09 -12.71 6.79
C MET A 21 -14.45 -13.97 6.01
N ASN A 22 -14.91 -13.80 4.76
CA ASN A 22 -15.47 -14.89 3.94
C ASN A 22 -14.46 -15.52 2.97
N ARG A 23 -13.35 -14.84 2.68
CA ARG A 23 -12.34 -15.32 1.71
C ARG A 23 -10.93 -14.95 2.17
N TYR A 24 -10.03 -15.90 1.95
CA TYR A 24 -8.64 -15.85 2.40
C TYR A 24 -7.68 -16.17 1.24
N VAL A 25 -6.43 -15.75 1.38
CA VAL A 25 -5.37 -15.89 0.39
C VAL A 25 -4.52 -17.17 0.55
N GLY A 26 -4.91 -18.10 1.41
CA GLY A 26 -4.23 -19.40 1.59
C GLY A 26 -3.21 -19.39 2.73
N ASN A 27 -1.95 -19.73 2.51
CA ASN A 27 -0.87 -19.47 3.48
C ASN A 27 -0.22 -18.11 3.17
N LEU A 28 -0.25 -17.15 4.09
CA LEU A 28 0.42 -15.86 3.90
C LEU A 28 1.83 -15.97 4.45
N ALA A 29 2.81 -16.09 3.55
CA ALA A 29 4.21 -16.01 3.93
C ALA A 29 4.52 -14.61 4.50
N PRO A 30 5.37 -14.50 5.54
CA PRO A 30 5.83 -13.22 6.03
C PRO A 30 6.47 -12.39 4.91
N MET A 31 6.05 -11.14 4.78
CA MET A 31 6.56 -10.19 3.79
C MET A 31 7.34 -9.08 4.53
N PRO A 32 8.65 -9.25 4.77
CA PRO A 32 9.46 -8.25 5.48
C PRO A 32 9.67 -6.97 4.66
N GLY A 33 9.37 -7.01 3.36
CA GLY A 33 9.38 -5.85 2.47
C GLY A 33 8.40 -6.03 1.32
N VAL A 34 7.44 -5.11 1.23
CA VAL A 34 6.51 -4.95 0.12
C VAL A 34 6.87 -3.68 -0.62
N PHE A 35 7.24 -3.83 -1.89
CA PHE A 35 7.66 -2.74 -2.78
C PHE A 35 6.52 -2.36 -3.75
N PRO A 36 6.60 -1.21 -4.42
CA PRO A 36 5.65 -0.86 -5.47
C PRO A 36 5.49 -1.98 -6.50
N ASP A 37 4.25 -2.17 -6.96
CA ASP A 37 3.77 -3.21 -7.88
C ASP A 37 3.79 -4.66 -7.35
N TYR A 38 4.31 -4.89 -6.13
CA TYR A 38 4.27 -6.22 -5.50
C TYR A 38 2.84 -6.56 -5.05
N PRO A 39 2.43 -7.84 -5.16
CA PRO A 39 1.19 -8.31 -4.57
C PRO A 39 1.29 -8.32 -3.04
N ALA A 40 0.24 -7.90 -2.35
CA ALA A 40 0.16 -7.93 -0.89
C ALA A 40 -1.29 -8.14 -0.43
N PRO A 41 -1.52 -8.65 0.79
CA PRO A 41 -2.87 -8.84 1.32
C PRO A 41 -3.56 -7.49 1.50
N VAL A 42 -4.80 -7.40 1.02
CA VAL A 42 -5.66 -6.24 1.16
C VAL A 42 -7.04 -6.74 1.57
N VAL A 43 -7.63 -6.08 2.56
CA VAL A 43 -8.99 -6.36 3.03
C VAL A 43 -9.94 -5.37 2.38
N ARG A 44 -10.96 -5.86 1.68
CA ARG A 44 -12.00 -5.04 1.04
C ARG A 44 -13.40 -5.52 1.41
N ASN A 45 -14.38 -4.66 1.20
CA ASN A 45 -15.79 -5.06 1.28
C ASN A 45 -16.14 -5.98 0.11
N ALA A 46 -16.90 -7.03 0.38
CA ALA A 46 -17.51 -7.92 -0.60
C ALA A 46 -18.91 -8.34 -0.13
N ASP A 47 -19.94 -7.94 -0.88
CA ASP A 47 -21.36 -8.21 -0.57
C ASP A 47 -21.68 -8.09 0.94
N ASP A 48 -21.83 -9.21 1.63
CA ASP A 48 -22.23 -9.28 3.05
C ASP A 48 -21.06 -9.42 4.06
N ALA A 49 -19.81 -9.35 3.60
CA ALA A 49 -18.62 -9.59 4.43
C ALA A 49 -17.36 -8.83 3.96
N GLU A 50 -16.29 -8.97 4.73
CA GLU A 50 -14.95 -8.60 4.33
C GLU A 50 -14.26 -9.78 3.63
N GLU A 51 -13.42 -9.48 2.63
CA GLU A 51 -12.51 -10.48 2.06
C GLU A 51 -11.07 -10.00 2.04
N MET A 52 -10.15 -10.95 2.22
CA MET A 52 -8.72 -10.73 2.06
C MET A 52 -8.27 -11.29 0.72
N VAL A 53 -7.73 -10.41 -0.14
CA VAL A 53 -7.23 -10.77 -1.47
C VAL A 53 -5.86 -10.18 -1.71
N LEU A 54 -5.06 -10.81 -2.58
CA LEU A 54 -3.79 -10.25 -3.02
C LEU A 54 -4.05 -9.20 -4.11
N MET A 55 -3.53 -8.00 -3.91
CA MET A 55 -3.60 -6.90 -4.87
C MET A 55 -2.21 -6.32 -5.09
N ARG A 56 -1.93 -5.75 -6.26
CA ARG A 56 -0.66 -5.07 -6.56
C ARG A 56 -0.65 -3.65 -6.01
N TRP A 57 0.44 -3.25 -5.37
CA TRP A 57 0.57 -1.91 -4.82
C TRP A 57 0.89 -0.85 -5.88
N GLY A 58 -0.10 -0.07 -6.29
CA GLY A 58 0.08 1.05 -7.18
C GLY A 58 -1.13 1.26 -8.07
N MET A 59 -1.87 2.34 -7.85
CA MET A 59 -3.02 2.74 -8.65
C MET A 59 -2.61 3.23 -10.04
N PRO A 60 -3.52 3.22 -11.02
CA PRO A 60 -3.24 3.77 -12.34
C PRO A 60 -2.90 5.27 -12.25
N PRO A 61 -1.87 5.75 -12.99
CA PRO A 61 -1.56 7.17 -13.05
C PRO A 61 -2.65 7.94 -13.82
N PRO A 62 -2.71 9.28 -13.72
CA PRO A 62 -3.62 10.09 -14.53
C PRO A 62 -3.39 9.84 -16.03
N PRO A 63 -4.44 9.52 -16.82
CA PRO A 63 -4.28 9.14 -18.23
C PRO A 63 -3.57 10.20 -19.07
N ARG A 64 -3.78 11.49 -18.75
CA ARG A 64 -3.23 12.62 -19.50
C ARG A 64 -1.72 12.80 -19.30
N THR A 65 -1.21 12.53 -18.10
CA THR A 65 0.21 12.68 -17.79
C THR A 65 0.98 11.37 -17.91
N GLY A 66 0.29 10.24 -17.80
CA GLY A 66 0.93 8.94 -17.62
C GLY A 66 1.81 8.94 -16.37
N GLY A 67 2.76 8.00 -16.33
CA GLY A 67 3.75 7.89 -15.26
C GLY A 67 3.80 6.50 -14.63
N PRO A 68 4.63 6.32 -13.60
CA PRO A 68 4.64 5.08 -12.83
C PRO A 68 3.34 4.88 -12.05
N PRO A 69 3.03 3.65 -11.62
CA PRO A 69 1.91 3.39 -10.71
C PRO A 69 1.97 4.27 -9.44
N VAL A 70 0.81 4.74 -8.99
CA VAL A 70 0.71 5.65 -7.84
C VAL A 70 0.43 4.86 -6.57
N THR A 71 1.43 4.77 -5.69
CA THR A 71 1.33 4.02 -4.42
C THR A 71 0.68 4.79 -3.29
N ASN A 72 0.80 6.13 -3.31
CA ASN A 72 0.33 7.04 -2.25
C ASN A 72 -0.54 8.15 -2.85
N ILE A 73 -1.79 8.24 -2.39
CA ILE A 73 -2.80 9.19 -2.82
C ILE A 73 -2.85 10.32 -1.80
N ARG A 74 -2.38 11.50 -2.21
CA ARG A 74 -2.27 12.70 -1.36
C ARG A 74 -3.41 13.68 -1.56
N ASN A 75 -3.79 13.89 -2.82
CA ASN A 75 -4.80 14.86 -3.19
C ASN A 75 -6.09 14.14 -3.64
N THR A 76 -6.94 13.77 -2.68
CA THR A 76 -8.24 13.14 -2.95
C THR A 76 -9.23 14.07 -3.64
N SER A 77 -9.01 15.38 -3.65
CA SER A 77 -9.86 16.33 -4.39
C SER A 77 -9.65 16.27 -5.91
N SER A 78 -8.54 15.66 -6.37
CA SER A 78 -8.25 15.53 -7.81
C SER A 78 -9.36 14.72 -8.52
N PRO A 79 -9.86 15.20 -9.68
CA PRO A 79 -10.83 14.49 -10.51
C PRO A 79 -10.43 13.05 -10.86
N HIS A 80 -9.12 12.78 -10.93
CA HIS A 80 -8.57 11.46 -11.22
C HIS A 80 -9.06 10.38 -10.25
N TRP A 81 -9.16 10.70 -8.96
CA TRP A 81 -9.53 9.72 -7.93
C TRP A 81 -11.03 9.58 -7.73
N ARG A 82 -11.85 10.50 -8.26
CA ARG A 82 -13.28 10.60 -7.96
C ARG A 82 -14.05 9.30 -8.18
N GLY A 83 -13.67 8.53 -9.21
CA GLY A 83 -14.28 7.23 -9.50
C GLY A 83 -14.05 6.17 -8.42
N TRP A 84 -12.94 6.26 -7.68
CA TRP A 84 -12.48 5.26 -6.71
C TRP A 84 -12.58 5.73 -5.25
N LEU A 85 -13.22 6.86 -4.97
CA LEU A 85 -13.43 7.35 -3.59
C LEU A 85 -14.76 6.88 -2.97
N LYS A 86 -15.57 6.17 -3.75
CA LYS A 86 -16.83 5.59 -3.29
C LYS A 86 -16.57 4.37 -2.38
N PRO A 87 -17.52 3.99 -1.49
CA PRO A 87 -17.34 2.91 -0.52
C PRO A 87 -16.89 1.57 -1.11
N GLU A 88 -17.30 1.25 -2.34
CA GLU A 88 -17.01 -0.02 -3.02
C GLU A 88 -15.51 -0.17 -3.32
N HIS A 89 -14.80 0.95 -3.41
CA HIS A 89 -13.37 1.01 -3.68
C HIS A 89 -12.53 1.16 -2.42
N ARG A 90 -13.12 1.20 -1.23
CA ARG A 90 -12.34 1.34 0.01
C ARG A 90 -11.71 0.00 0.40
N CYS A 91 -10.50 0.06 0.90
CA CYS A 91 -9.82 -1.09 1.47
C CYS A 91 -8.98 -0.73 2.69
N LEU A 92 -8.62 -1.76 3.45
CA LEU A 92 -7.66 -1.71 4.53
C LEU A 92 -6.45 -2.55 4.14
N VAL A 93 -5.26 -1.98 4.31
CA VAL A 93 -4.01 -2.66 3.98
C VAL A 93 -3.28 -3.01 5.26
N PRO A 94 -3.25 -4.29 5.66
CA PRO A 94 -2.56 -4.73 6.87
C PRO A 94 -1.05 -4.50 6.78
N ALA A 95 -0.45 -4.01 7.86
CA ALA A 95 0.98 -3.78 7.98
C ALA A 95 1.45 -3.94 9.43
N ASN A 96 2.73 -4.26 9.62
CA ASN A 96 3.40 -4.26 10.92
C ASN A 96 4.37 -3.08 11.06
N SER A 97 4.93 -2.62 9.94
CA SER A 97 5.79 -1.45 9.89
C SER A 97 5.77 -0.83 8.50
N PHE A 98 6.18 0.42 8.40
CA PHE A 98 6.40 1.11 7.15
C PHE A 98 7.73 1.86 7.17
N ALA A 99 8.26 2.21 6.00
CA ALA A 99 9.57 2.80 5.88
C ALA A 99 9.57 4.09 5.06
N GLU A 100 10.42 5.01 5.49
CA GLU A 100 10.81 6.21 4.77
C GLU A 100 12.31 6.19 4.50
N TYR A 101 12.73 6.92 3.48
CA TYR A 101 14.16 7.16 3.25
C TYR A 101 14.62 8.34 4.07
N ALA A 102 15.76 8.19 4.76
CA ALA A 102 16.42 9.26 5.47
C ALA A 102 16.56 10.52 4.58
N PRO A 103 16.43 11.73 5.14
CA PRO A 103 16.40 12.96 4.35
C PRO A 103 17.70 13.16 3.56
N GLU A 104 18.83 12.89 4.23
CA GLU A 104 20.17 12.95 3.68
C GLU A 104 20.74 11.55 3.34
N PRO A 105 21.59 11.43 2.31
CA PRO A 105 22.35 10.22 2.06
C PRO A 105 23.34 9.93 3.19
N ASN A 106 23.54 8.65 3.47
CA ASN A 106 24.60 8.19 4.35
C ASN A 106 25.98 8.60 3.77
N PRO A 107 26.85 9.29 4.53
CA PRO A 107 28.15 9.74 4.03
C PRO A 107 29.09 8.63 3.59
N GLU A 108 28.97 7.42 4.17
CA GLU A 108 29.85 6.29 3.85
C GLU A 108 29.38 5.55 2.59
N THR A 109 28.06 5.35 2.45
CA THR A 109 27.51 4.53 1.35
C THR A 109 27.00 5.36 0.17
N GLY A 110 26.81 6.66 0.35
CA GLY A 110 26.21 7.57 -0.63
C GLY A 110 24.71 7.31 -0.90
N LYS A 111 24.09 6.36 -0.18
CA LYS A 111 22.69 5.97 -0.34
C LYS A 111 21.87 6.45 0.84
N LYS A 112 20.58 6.67 0.63
CA LYS A 112 19.65 6.99 1.71
C LYS A 112 19.36 5.75 2.53
N ASP A 113 19.53 5.86 3.84
CA ASP A 113 19.15 4.81 4.77
C ASP A 113 17.62 4.65 4.81
N VAL A 114 17.19 3.44 5.10
CA VAL A 114 15.77 3.10 5.27
C VAL A 114 15.43 3.16 6.74
N VAL A 115 14.57 4.10 7.12
CA VAL A 115 14.10 4.28 8.49
C VAL A 115 12.74 3.63 8.62
N TRP A 116 12.61 2.68 9.55
CA TRP A 116 11.39 1.93 9.80
C TRP A 116 10.59 2.52 10.96
N PHE A 117 9.28 2.58 10.78
CA PHE A 117 8.30 3.02 11.76
C PHE A 117 7.30 1.90 12.03
N ALA A 118 6.90 1.76 13.28
CA ALA A 118 5.83 0.89 13.73
C ALA A 118 5.03 1.62 14.82
N LEU A 119 3.92 1.05 15.27
CA LEU A 119 3.17 1.63 16.39
C LEU A 119 3.98 1.63 17.69
N ASP A 120 4.75 0.57 17.91
CA ASP A 120 5.70 0.40 19.02
C ASP A 120 6.72 -0.70 18.66
N ASP A 121 7.65 -0.99 19.59
CA ASP A 121 8.73 -1.97 19.40
C ASP A 121 8.24 -3.40 19.16
N SER A 122 7.03 -3.75 19.60
CA SER A 122 6.43 -5.07 19.36
C SER A 122 5.88 -5.22 17.93
N ARG A 123 5.81 -4.12 17.17
CA ARG A 123 5.32 -4.05 15.78
C ARG A 123 3.93 -4.70 15.60
N PRO A 124 2.93 -4.29 16.41
CA PRO A 124 1.62 -4.88 16.34
C PRO A 124 1.00 -4.65 14.97
N LEU A 125 0.07 -5.53 14.61
CA LEU A 125 -0.66 -5.42 13.35
C LEU A 125 -1.54 -4.16 13.37
N PHE A 126 -1.47 -3.36 12.31
CA PHE A 126 -2.35 -2.23 12.05
C PHE A 126 -2.76 -2.21 10.57
N CYS A 127 -3.63 -1.26 10.19
CA CYS A 127 -4.07 -1.11 8.81
C CYS A 127 -3.89 0.32 8.32
N PHE A 128 -3.37 0.48 7.11
CA PHE A 128 -3.51 1.72 6.34
C PHE A 128 -4.87 1.79 5.67
N ALA A 129 -5.46 2.98 5.62
CA ALA A 129 -6.61 3.24 4.77
C ALA A 129 -6.14 3.33 3.31
N GLY A 130 -6.86 2.67 2.41
CA GLY A 130 -6.56 2.68 0.99
C GLY A 130 -7.80 2.72 0.11
N ILE A 131 -7.55 2.85 -1.19
CA ILE A 131 -8.54 2.58 -2.22
C ILE A 131 -8.00 1.53 -3.20
N TRP A 132 -8.90 0.78 -3.81
CA TRP A 132 -8.60 -0.30 -4.74
C TRP A 132 -9.50 -0.27 -5.98
N THR A 133 -9.02 -0.86 -7.07
CA THR A 133 -9.81 -1.06 -8.30
C THR A 133 -9.27 -2.26 -9.08
N GLU A 134 -10.07 -2.75 -10.02
CA GLU A 134 -9.56 -3.56 -11.13
C GLU A 134 -8.91 -2.63 -12.18
N PHE A 135 -7.75 -3.02 -12.68
CA PHE A 135 -7.01 -2.35 -13.75
C PHE A 135 -6.86 -3.30 -14.94
N ARG A 136 -7.37 -2.89 -16.10
CA ARG A 136 -7.43 -3.72 -17.33
C ARG A 136 -6.28 -3.49 -18.32
N GLY A 137 -5.19 -2.87 -17.88
CA GLY A 137 -3.99 -2.69 -18.69
C GLY A 137 -2.83 -3.60 -18.25
N ASP A 138 -1.76 -3.57 -19.03
CA ASP A 138 -0.54 -4.32 -18.72
C ASP A 138 0.23 -3.67 -17.55
N ARG A 139 0.89 -4.52 -16.77
CA ARG A 139 1.84 -4.15 -15.71
C ARG A 139 3.25 -4.61 -16.07
N GLY A 140 4.24 -4.24 -15.26
CA GLY A 140 5.64 -4.60 -15.49
C GLY A 140 6.37 -3.68 -16.49
N THR A 141 7.56 -4.11 -16.91
CA THR A 141 8.39 -3.34 -17.85
C THR A 141 7.95 -3.61 -19.30
N LYS A 142 8.33 -2.72 -20.22
CA LYS A 142 8.13 -2.95 -21.67
C LYS A 142 8.71 -4.29 -22.15
N SER A 143 9.81 -4.72 -21.54
CA SER A 143 10.48 -5.99 -21.87
C SER A 143 9.85 -7.23 -21.22
N LYS A 144 9.03 -7.07 -20.17
CA LYS A 144 8.35 -8.15 -19.45
C LYS A 144 6.96 -7.69 -19.01
N PRO A 145 6.02 -7.51 -19.96
CA PRO A 145 4.66 -7.10 -19.62
C PRO A 145 3.94 -8.23 -18.89
N ILE A 146 3.07 -7.86 -17.96
CA ILE A 146 2.16 -8.74 -17.24
C ILE A 146 0.75 -8.33 -17.66
N PRO A 147 0.08 -9.10 -18.54
CA PRO A 147 -1.26 -8.77 -19.01
C PRO A 147 -2.28 -8.70 -17.87
N GLY A 148 -3.25 -7.78 -17.99
CA GLY A 148 -4.36 -7.65 -17.05
C GLY A 148 -5.45 -8.71 -17.23
N PRO A 149 -6.52 -8.68 -16.40
CA PRO A 149 -6.78 -7.67 -15.37
C PRO A 149 -5.95 -7.88 -14.09
N HIS A 150 -5.64 -6.76 -13.41
CA HIS A 150 -4.97 -6.74 -12.11
C HIS A 150 -5.88 -6.11 -11.06
N LEU A 151 -5.94 -6.68 -9.86
CA LEU A 151 -6.43 -5.95 -8.69
C LEU A 151 -5.29 -5.06 -8.17
N VAL A 152 -5.58 -3.77 -7.98
CA VAL A 152 -4.57 -2.78 -7.61
C VAL A 152 -5.07 -1.90 -6.48
N TYR A 153 -4.17 -1.43 -5.64
CA TYR A 153 -4.52 -0.55 -4.51
C TYR A 153 -3.47 0.55 -4.30
N GLY A 154 -3.85 1.58 -3.53
CA GLY A 154 -2.94 2.63 -3.06
C GLY A 154 -3.34 3.14 -1.69
N PHE A 155 -2.38 3.70 -0.95
CA PHE A 155 -2.60 4.27 0.37
C PHE A 155 -3.21 5.65 0.26
N LEU A 156 -4.21 5.92 1.10
CA LEU A 156 -4.60 7.29 1.42
C LEU A 156 -3.57 7.83 2.42
N THR A 157 -2.96 8.95 2.08
CA THR A 157 -1.92 9.57 2.92
C THR A 157 -2.41 10.88 3.52
N THR A 158 -1.88 11.20 4.70
CA THR A 158 -2.14 12.46 5.42
C THR A 158 -0.82 13.16 5.73
N SER A 159 -0.87 14.34 6.35
CA SER A 159 0.29 15.01 6.90
C SER A 159 1.00 14.13 7.93
N ALA A 160 2.33 14.13 7.90
CA ALA A 160 3.12 13.39 8.87
C ALA A 160 2.91 13.98 10.28
N ASN A 161 2.99 13.11 11.30
CA ASN A 161 3.04 13.55 12.69
C ASN A 161 4.47 13.98 13.06
N ALA A 162 4.65 14.52 14.27
CA ALA A 162 5.95 15.01 14.75
C ALA A 162 7.07 13.94 14.81
N VAL A 163 6.73 12.65 14.80
CA VAL A 163 7.71 11.54 14.80
C VAL A 163 8.20 11.25 13.38
N VAL A 164 7.29 11.26 12.41
CA VAL A 164 7.59 10.89 11.02
C VAL A 164 8.07 12.10 10.21
N GLU A 165 7.58 13.30 10.51
CA GLU A 165 7.85 14.54 9.78
C GLU A 165 9.35 14.86 9.62
N PRO A 166 10.23 14.69 10.64
CA PRO A 166 11.66 14.98 10.49
C PRO A 166 12.38 14.06 9.48
N ILE A 167 11.84 12.86 9.25
CA ILE A 167 12.43 11.85 8.37
C ILE A 167 11.77 11.89 6.99
N GLN A 168 10.47 12.14 6.94
CA GLN A 168 9.73 12.26 5.69
C GLN A 168 10.19 13.50 4.92
N ARG A 169 10.66 13.30 3.69
CA ARG A 169 10.99 14.43 2.81
C ARG A 169 9.83 15.42 2.73
N PRO A 170 10.09 16.74 2.84
CA PRO A 170 9.11 17.77 2.55
C PRO A 170 8.58 17.56 1.13
N CYS A 171 7.25 17.55 0.97
CA CYS A 171 6.66 17.70 -0.35
C CYS A 171 7.01 19.11 -0.85
N ARG A 172 7.95 19.21 -1.80
CA ARG A 172 8.02 20.37 -2.68
C ARG A 172 6.95 20.26 -3.75
#